data_AF-A0AAE2Y644-F1
#
_entry.id   AF-A0AAE2Y644-F1
#
_cell.length_a   1.000
_cell.length_b   1.000
_cell.length_c   1.000
_cell.angle_alpha   90.00
_cell.angle_beta   90.00
_cell.angle_gamma   90.00
#
_symmetry.space_group_name_H-M   'P 1'
#
loop_
_entity.id
_entity.type
_entity.pdbx_description
1 polymer ?
#
loop_
_entity_poly.entity_id
_entity_poly.type
_entity_poly.pdbx_seq_one_letter_code
_entity_poly.pdbx_strand_id
1 'polypeptide(L)'
;MNEKEVNAVIEKARTFLNGVRNYSRDQDINQRINTITANMARTVGYRIANDPTFRNLKDSPIKQEIKKQLISEMVNQRVFEKVKDKKEPSKVAEKLSQAIISELASLDWSSEKAKLFIESICMIHETEMRGIKVFIIK
;
A
#
# COMPACT_ATOMS: atom_id res chain seq x y z
N MET A 1 -2.85 -20.92 4.53
CA MET A 1 -1.64 -20.68 3.72
C MET A 1 -0.46 -21.39 4.37
N ASN A 2 0.45 -21.97 3.60
CA ASN A 2 1.69 -22.51 4.16
C ASN A 2 2.75 -21.41 4.30
N GLU A 3 3.82 -21.68 5.05
CA GLU A 3 4.90 -20.72 5.33
C GLU A 3 5.55 -20.16 4.07
N LYS A 4 5.81 -21.00 3.06
CA LYS A 4 6.39 -20.57 1.79
C LYS A 4 5.50 -19.55 1.07
N GLU A 5 4.18 -19.76 1.09
CA GLU A 5 3.23 -18.81 0.52
C GLU A 5 3.17 -17.49 1.30
N VAL A 6 3.23 -17.55 2.63
CA VAL A 6 3.27 -16.35 3.50
C VAL A 6 4.52 -15.53 3.17
N ASN A 7 5.70 -16.16 3.16
CA ASN A 7 6.96 -15.49 2.87
C ASN A 7 6.98 -14.88 1.45
N ALA A 8 6.42 -15.58 0.46
CA ALA A 8 6.32 -15.05 -0.89
C ALA A 8 5.46 -13.78 -0.98
N VAL A 9 4.34 -13.71 -0.24
CA VAL A 9 3.47 -12.53 -0.19
C VAL A 9 4.17 -11.36 0.53
N ILE A 10 4.85 -11.63 1.63
CA ILE A 10 5.62 -10.62 2.37
C ILE A 10 6.73 -10.03 1.49
N GLU A 11 7.50 -10.87 0.79
CA GLU A 11 8.55 -10.41 -0.12
C GLU A 11 8.01 -9.65 -1.33
N LYS A 12 6.81 -10.01 -1.82
CA LYS A 12 6.10 -9.23 -2.84
C LYS A 12 5.72 -7.85 -2.32
N ALA A 13 5.19 -7.74 -1.11
CA ALA A 13 4.89 -6.45 -0.47
C ALA A 13 6.14 -5.60 -0.23
N ARG A 14 7.26 -6.22 0.17
CA ARG A 14 8.56 -5.54 0.31
C ARG A 14 9.07 -5.00 -1.01
N THR A 15 9.06 -5.84 -2.05
CA THR A 15 9.47 -5.47 -3.41
C THR A 15 8.62 -4.31 -3.92
N PHE A 16 7.31 -4.37 -3.70
CA PHE A 16 6.39 -3.29 -4.02
C PHE A 16 6.77 -1.98 -3.32
N LEU A 17 6.97 -2.00 -1.99
CA LEU A 17 7.37 -0.81 -1.21
C LEU A 17 8.73 -0.23 -1.60
N ASN A 18 9.65 -1.04 -2.10
CA ASN A 18 10.91 -0.57 -2.66
C ASN A 18 10.71 0.10 -4.03
N GLY A 19 9.80 -0.44 -4.85
CA GLY A 19 9.50 0.07 -6.18
C GLY A 19 8.75 1.41 -6.18
N VAL A 20 7.85 1.65 -5.21
CA VAL A 20 7.03 2.88 -5.19
C VAL A 20 7.87 4.14 -5.04
N ARG A 21 9.05 4.08 -4.42
CA ARG A 21 9.98 5.22 -4.29
C ARG A 21 10.42 5.83 -5.64
N ASN A 22 10.23 5.10 -6.73
CA ASN A 22 10.55 5.55 -8.09
C ASN A 22 9.33 6.11 -8.84
N TYR A 23 8.22 6.37 -8.16
CA TYR A 23 6.98 6.80 -8.83
C TYR A 23 6.95 8.30 -9.09
N SER A 24 7.84 9.06 -8.46
CA SER A 24 8.04 10.49 -8.67
C SER A 24 9.53 10.83 -8.69
N ARG A 25 9.88 11.97 -9.29
CA ARG A 25 11.21 12.57 -9.15
C ARG A 25 11.22 13.69 -8.12
N ASP A 26 10.05 14.10 -7.64
CA ASP A 26 9.90 15.10 -6.59
C ASP A 26 10.31 14.49 -5.24
N GLN A 27 11.26 15.17 -4.58
CA GLN A 27 11.85 14.71 -3.34
C GLN A 27 10.82 14.68 -2.19
N ASP A 28 9.89 15.63 -2.15
CA ASP A 28 8.88 15.70 -1.10
C ASP A 28 7.89 14.54 -1.21
N ILE A 29 7.56 14.12 -2.43
CA ILE A 29 6.78 12.90 -2.68
C ILE A 29 7.58 11.66 -2.25
N ASN A 30 8.81 11.53 -2.74
CA ASN A 30 9.62 10.32 -2.52
C ASN A 30 9.92 10.06 -1.04
N GLN A 31 10.11 11.11 -0.25
CA GLN A 31 10.31 10.98 1.21
C GLN A 31 9.07 10.48 1.95
N ARG A 32 7.87 10.65 1.38
CA ARG A 32 6.58 10.40 2.06
C ARG A 32 5.84 9.21 1.48
N ILE A 33 6.17 8.76 0.27
CA ILE A 33 5.35 7.79 -0.46
C ILE A 33 5.21 6.45 0.26
N ASN A 34 6.24 5.97 0.97
CA ASN A 34 6.14 4.74 1.75
C ASN A 34 5.19 4.91 2.94
N THR A 35 5.25 6.05 3.64
CA THR A 35 4.32 6.37 4.74
C THR A 35 2.88 6.52 4.24
N ILE A 36 2.68 7.20 3.12
CA ILE A 36 1.36 7.34 2.48
C ILE A 36 0.78 5.97 2.12
N THR A 37 1.61 5.11 1.50
CA THR A 37 1.23 3.75 1.10
C THR A 37 0.87 2.90 2.33
N ALA A 38 1.68 2.96 3.39
CA ALA A 38 1.44 2.20 4.62
C ALA A 38 0.20 2.68 5.39
N ASN A 39 -0.02 3.99 5.47
CA ASN A 39 -1.20 4.55 6.13
C ASN A 39 -2.48 4.19 5.39
N MET A 40 -2.46 4.25 4.05
CA MET A 40 -3.56 3.74 3.23
C MET A 40 -3.81 2.25 3.51
N ALA A 41 -2.75 1.45 3.52
CA ALA A 41 -2.86 0.01 3.77
C ALA A 41 -3.44 -0.29 5.17
N ARG A 42 -3.08 0.49 6.19
CA ARG A 42 -3.66 0.39 7.54
C ARG A 42 -5.16 0.66 7.53
N THR A 43 -5.59 1.78 6.93
CA THR A 43 -7.01 2.14 6.87
C THR A 43 -7.82 1.13 6.06
N VAL A 44 -7.28 0.68 4.93
CA VAL A 44 -7.89 -0.36 4.10
C VAL A 44 -7.97 -1.69 4.86
N GLY A 45 -6.88 -2.14 5.49
CA GLY A 45 -6.86 -3.35 6.29
C GLY A 45 -7.89 -3.34 7.41
N TYR A 46 -8.05 -2.20 8.09
CA TYR A 46 -9.10 -2.02 9.11
C TYR A 46 -10.51 -2.21 8.51
N ARG A 47 -10.78 -1.64 7.33
CA ARG A 47 -12.08 -1.83 6.65
C ARG A 47 -12.30 -3.30 6.26
N ILE A 48 -11.29 -3.97 5.72
CA ILE A 48 -11.37 -5.39 5.35
C ILE A 48 -11.76 -6.26 6.55
N ALA A 49 -11.19 -5.97 7.73
CA ALA A 49 -11.47 -6.71 8.95
C ALA A 49 -12.87 -6.42 9.53
N ASN A 50 -13.33 -5.17 9.46
CA ASN A 50 -14.49 -4.72 10.24
C ASN A 50 -15.77 -4.47 9.42
N ASP A 51 -15.66 -4.26 8.11
CA ASP A 51 -16.79 -3.96 7.24
C ASP A 51 -17.09 -5.15 6.31
N PRO A 52 -18.28 -5.79 6.42
CA PRO A 52 -18.67 -6.93 5.59
C PRO A 52 -18.55 -6.67 4.09
N THR A 53 -18.73 -5.42 3.64
CA THR A 53 -18.63 -5.04 2.22
C THR A 53 -17.22 -5.16 1.65
N PHE A 54 -16.19 -5.21 2.51
CA PHE A 54 -14.78 -5.35 2.13
C PHE A 54 -14.19 -6.74 2.39
N ARG A 55 -14.93 -7.65 3.04
CA ARG A 55 -14.42 -9.00 3.36
C ARG A 55 -14.07 -9.82 2.12
N ASN A 56 -14.85 -9.67 1.05
CA ASN A 56 -14.55 -10.22 -0.27
C ASN A 56 -14.08 -9.08 -1.16
N LEU A 57 -12.77 -8.98 -1.37
CA LEU A 57 -12.19 -7.85 -2.08
C LEU A 57 -12.65 -7.78 -3.55
N LYS A 58 -13.01 -8.92 -4.16
CA LYS A 58 -13.43 -9.01 -5.56
C LYS A 58 -14.66 -8.16 -5.86
N ASP A 59 -15.64 -8.21 -4.97
CA ASP A 59 -16.95 -7.54 -5.13
C ASP A 59 -17.06 -6.26 -4.28
N SER A 60 -15.97 -5.90 -3.59
CA SER A 60 -15.92 -4.73 -2.73
C SER A 60 -15.63 -3.42 -3.49
N PRO A 61 -15.98 -2.26 -2.93
CA PRO A 61 -15.61 -0.95 -3.47
C PRO A 61 -14.12 -0.60 -3.24
N ILE A 62 -13.27 -1.58 -2.94
CA ILE A 62 -11.89 -1.37 -2.48
C ILE A 62 -11.03 -0.56 -3.46
N LYS A 63 -11.24 -0.70 -4.76
CA LYS A 63 -10.48 0.05 -5.78
C LYS A 63 -10.66 1.56 -5.62
N GLN A 64 -11.90 1.99 -5.35
CA GLN A 64 -12.23 3.40 -5.11
C GLN A 64 -11.69 3.86 -3.75
N GLU A 65 -11.80 3.00 -2.74
CA GLU A 65 -11.32 3.31 -1.40
C GLU A 65 -9.79 3.47 -1.35
N ILE A 66 -9.02 2.61 -2.03
CA ILE A 66 -7.55 2.74 -2.15
C ILE A 66 -7.19 4.12 -2.70
N LYS A 67 -7.76 4.51 -3.85
CA LYS A 67 -7.48 5.81 -4.47
C LYS A 67 -7.85 6.98 -3.55
N LYS A 68 -9.03 6.91 -2.93
CA LYS A 68 -9.50 7.92 -1.98
C LYS A 68 -8.55 8.08 -0.80
N GLN A 69 -8.11 6.97 -0.21
CA GLN A 69 -7.20 6.97 0.92
C GLN A 69 -5.80 7.47 0.55
N LEU A 70 -5.28 7.12 -0.63
CA LEU A 70 -4.01 7.66 -1.11
C LEU A 70 -4.03 9.19 -1.25
N ILE A 71 -5.11 9.75 -1.82
CA ILE A 71 -5.27 11.21 -1.93
C ILE A 71 -5.39 11.85 -0.54
N SER A 72 -6.20 11.26 0.34
CA SER A 72 -6.35 11.74 1.71
C SER A 72 -5.01 11.79 2.45
N GLU A 73 -4.19 10.74 2.31
CA GLU A 73 -2.87 10.69 2.94
C GLU A 73 -1.87 11.67 2.32
N MET A 74 -1.93 11.91 1.01
CA MET A 74 -1.14 12.97 0.39
C MET A 74 -1.50 14.36 0.92
N VAL A 75 -2.78 14.62 1.21
CA VAL A 75 -3.24 15.86 1.86
C VAL A 75 -2.73 15.92 3.30
N ASN A 76 -2.92 14.85 4.09
CA ASN A 76 -2.47 14.77 5.49
C ASN A 76 -0.96 14.99 5.64
N GLN A 77 -0.17 14.46 4.70
CA GLN A 77 1.27 14.60 4.66
C GLN A 77 1.74 15.94 4.03
N ARG A 78 0.79 16.83 3.71
CA ARG A 78 1.02 18.15 3.10
C ARG A 78 1.81 18.09 1.79
N VAL A 79 1.68 17.00 1.04
CA VAL A 79 2.42 16.79 -0.22
C VAL A 79 2.02 17.85 -1.25
N PHE A 80 0.72 18.08 -1.43
CA PHE A 80 0.20 19.08 -2.37
C PHE A 80 0.73 20.50 -2.10
N GLU A 81 1.05 20.83 -0.85
CA GLU A 81 1.61 22.14 -0.49
C GLU A 81 3.09 22.25 -0.87
N LYS A 82 3.86 21.17 -0.70
CA LYS A 82 5.33 21.18 -0.81
C LYS A 82 5.86 21.00 -2.23
N VAL A 83 5.15 20.23 -3.05
CA VAL A 83 5.60 19.96 -4.43
C VAL A 83 5.52 21.19 -5.32
N LYS A 84 6.41 21.27 -6.32
CA LYS A 84 6.37 22.33 -7.33
C LYS A 84 5.24 22.12 -8.35
N ASP A 85 5.14 20.92 -8.93
CA ASP A 85 4.03 20.55 -9.82
C ASP A 85 2.83 20.07 -9.00
N LYS A 86 1.80 20.93 -8.87
CA LYS A 86 0.58 20.62 -8.13
C LYS A 86 -0.25 19.48 -8.75
N LYS A 87 0.03 19.08 -9.99
CA LYS A 87 -0.62 17.93 -10.65
C LYS A 87 0.12 16.61 -10.37
N GLU A 88 1.38 16.66 -9.94
CA GLU A 88 2.20 15.46 -9.75
C GLU A 88 1.65 14.51 -8.66
N PRO A 89 1.21 14.98 -7.47
CA PRO A 89 0.70 14.08 -6.44
C PRO A 89 -0.51 13.28 -6.93
N SER A 90 -1.43 13.91 -7.66
CA SER A 90 -2.59 13.21 -8.24
C SER A 90 -2.19 12.13 -9.25
N LYS A 91 -1.16 12.38 -10.08
CA LYS A 91 -0.61 11.37 -11.01
C LYS A 91 0.03 10.21 -10.25
N VAL A 92 0.77 10.51 -9.18
CA VAL A 92 1.40 9.50 -8.32
C VAL A 92 0.34 8.67 -7.60
N ALA A 93 -0.72 9.28 -7.08
CA ALA A 93 -1.82 8.58 -6.43
C ALA A 93 -2.52 7.62 -7.40
N GLU A 94 -2.75 8.04 -8.65
CA GLU A 94 -3.31 7.18 -9.69
C GLU A 94 -2.39 6.00 -10.00
N LYS A 95 -1.10 6.26 -10.24
CA LYS A 95 -0.10 5.22 -10.52
C LYS A 95 0.02 4.21 -9.37
N LEU A 96 0.06 4.71 -8.14
CA LEU A 96 0.14 3.90 -6.93
C LEU A 96 -1.13 3.05 -6.74
N SER A 97 -2.31 3.64 -6.94
CA SER A 97 -3.58 2.91 -6.91
C SER A 97 -3.62 1.79 -7.94
N GLN A 98 -3.23 2.07 -9.19
CA GLN A 98 -3.19 1.07 -10.27
C GLN A 98 -2.20 -0.07 -9.94
N ALA A 99 -1.05 0.27 -9.39
CA ALA A 99 -0.05 -0.72 -9.02
C ALA A 99 -0.57 -1.64 -7.90
N ILE A 100 -1.18 -1.11 -6.84
CA ILE A 100 -1.78 -1.92 -5.76
C ILE A 100 -2.88 -2.83 -6.33
N ILE A 101 -3.76 -2.29 -7.18
CA ILE A 101 -4.85 -3.06 -7.82
C ILE A 101 -4.27 -4.20 -8.67
N SER A 102 -3.15 -3.96 -9.37
CA SER A 102 -2.46 -4.99 -10.14
C SER A 102 -1.89 -6.09 -9.25
N GLU A 103 -1.24 -5.71 -8.14
CA GLU A 103 -0.70 -6.68 -7.17
C GLU A 103 -1.82 -7.55 -6.58
N LEU A 104 -2.94 -6.95 -6.18
CA LEU A 104 -4.11 -7.68 -5.67
C LEU A 104 -4.72 -8.61 -6.72
N ALA A 105 -4.79 -8.18 -7.98
CA ALA A 105 -5.25 -9.04 -9.08
C ALA A 105 -4.32 -10.24 -9.30
N SER A 106 -3.00 -10.04 -9.20
CA SER A 106 -2.00 -11.12 -9.36
C SER A 106 -2.05 -12.15 -8.23
N LEU A 107 -2.62 -11.78 -7.08
CA LEU A 107 -2.76 -12.63 -5.90
C LEU A 107 -4.12 -13.31 -5.80
N ASP A 108 -5.01 -13.10 -6.78
CA ASP A 108 -6.44 -13.43 -6.70
C ASP A 108 -7.13 -12.71 -5.54
N TRP A 109 -8.02 -11.76 -5.89
CA TRP A 109 -8.79 -10.93 -4.95
C TRP A 109 -9.58 -11.73 -3.89
N SER A 110 -9.93 -12.98 -4.18
CA SER A 110 -10.69 -13.83 -3.27
C SER A 110 -9.82 -14.55 -2.24
N SER A 111 -8.50 -14.49 -2.38
CA SER A 111 -7.58 -15.26 -1.55
C SER A 111 -7.15 -14.52 -0.28
N GLU A 112 -6.78 -15.30 0.74
CA GLU A 112 -6.11 -14.79 1.94
C GLU A 112 -4.76 -14.12 1.61
N LYS A 113 -4.15 -14.40 0.45
CA LYS A 113 -2.90 -13.77 0.00
C LYS A 113 -3.10 -12.30 -0.29
N ALA A 114 -4.24 -11.91 -0.87
CA ALA A 114 -4.55 -10.52 -1.19
C ALA A 114 -4.72 -9.67 0.09
N LYS A 115 -5.35 -10.24 1.13
CA LYS A 115 -5.48 -9.60 2.45
C LYS A 115 -4.12 -9.47 3.13
N LEU A 116 -3.35 -10.56 3.17
CA LEU A 116 -2.00 -10.58 3.73
C LEU A 116 -1.08 -9.56 3.05
N PHE A 117 -1.20 -9.36 1.73
CA PHE A 117 -0.42 -8.36 1.01
C PHE A 117 -0.65 -6.94 1.54
N ILE A 118 -1.92 -6.55 1.75
CA ILE A 118 -2.26 -5.23 2.34
C ILE A 118 -1.69 -5.11 3.75
N GLU A 119 -1.87 -6.13 4.59
CA GLU A 119 -1.36 -6.12 5.96
C GLU A 119 0.17 -6.03 5.99
N SER A 120 0.84 -6.77 5.10
CA SER A 120 2.30 -6.80 4.98
C SER A 120 2.87 -5.43 4.62
N ILE A 121 2.22 -4.66 3.76
CA ILE A 121 2.64 -3.28 3.44
C ILE A 121 2.72 -2.43 4.73
N CYS A 122 1.72 -2.52 5.59
CA CYS A 122 1.70 -1.78 6.85
C CYS A 122 2.80 -2.27 7.81
N MET A 123 2.87 -3.58 8.02
CA MET A 123 3.83 -4.19 8.95
C MET A 123 5.28 -3.91 8.56
N ILE A 124 5.62 -4.04 7.28
CA ILE A 124 6.98 -3.78 6.78
C ILE A 124 7.38 -2.33 7.05
N HIS A 125 6.50 -1.37 6.76
CA HIS A 125 6.82 0.03 7.00
C HIS A 125 7.00 0.33 8.50
N GLU A 126 6.11 -0.16 9.36
CA GLU A 126 6.17 0.12 10.81
C GLU A 126 7.41 -0.48 11.48
N THR A 127 7.82 -1.65 11.02
CA THR A 127 9.02 -2.34 11.54
C THR A 127 10.30 -1.66 11.04
N GLU A 128 10.39 -1.36 9.73
CA GLU A 128 11.53 -0.63 9.17
C GLU A 128 11.70 0.77 9.80
N MET A 129 10.60 1.49 10.05
CA MET A 129 10.61 2.79 10.74
C MET A 129 11.14 2.69 12.18
N ARG A 130 10.96 1.54 12.85
CA ARG A 130 11.47 1.28 14.19
C ARG A 130 12.90 0.73 14.20
N GLY A 131 13.56 0.65 13.04
CA GLY A 131 14.87 0.00 12.89
C GLY A 131 14.83 -1.52 13.10
N ILE A 132 13.65 -2.11 13.16
CA ILE A 132 13.44 -3.54 13.34
C ILE A 132 13.38 -4.17 11.95
N LYS A 133 14.39 -4.96 11.58
CA LYS A 133 14.29 -5.79 10.38
C LYS A 133 13.23 -6.86 10.64
N VAL A 134 12.14 -6.87 9.86
CA VAL A 134 11.18 -7.98 9.86
C VAL A 134 11.98 -9.25 9.64
N PHE A 135 11.89 -10.19 10.59
CA PHE A 135 12.66 -11.41 10.63
C PHE A 135 12.57 -12.14 9.28
N ILE A 136 13.70 -12.25 8.59
CA ILE A 136 13.90 -13.28 7.58
C ILE A 136 14.15 -14.55 8.39
N ILE A 137 13.11 -15.35 8.60
CA ILE A 137 13.30 -16.72 9.08
C ILE A 137 13.84 -17.48 7.86
N LYS A 138 15.12 -17.86 7.94
CA LYS A 138 15.81 -18.66 6.92
C LYS A 138 15.37 -20.11 6.98
#